data_AF-A0A1V5MMK1-F1
#
_entry.id   AF-A0A1V5MMK1-F1
#
_cell.length_a   1.000
_cell.length_b   1.000
_cell.length_c   1.000
_cell.angle_alpha   90.00
_cell.angle_beta   90.00
_cell.angle_gamma   90.00
#
_symmetry.space_group_name_H-M   'P 1'
#
loop_
_entity.id
_entity.type
_entity.pdbx_description
1 polymer ?
#
loop_
_entity_poly.entity_id
_entity_poly.type
_entity_poly.pdbx_seq_one_letter_code
_entity_poly.pdbx_strand_id
1 'polypeptide(L)'
;MGPWKYIGWPGEIFVEYALQIKSKVSNVFIISLANGELQGYLVTDEAFREGGYEASNTLFDPQSGDRLVDHTFQLLAKQDCQPTRR
;
A
#
# COMPACT_ATOMS: atom_id res chain seq x y z
N MET A 1 8.65 -14.11 -6.92
CA MET A 1 9.58 -14.72 -7.90
C MET A 1 10.92 -14.92 -7.20
N GLY A 2 11.30 -16.15 -6.90
CA GLY A 2 12.40 -16.38 -5.95
C GLY A 2 12.10 -15.71 -4.60
N PRO A 3 13.08 -15.06 -3.93
CA PRO A 3 12.86 -14.43 -2.63
C PRO A 3 12.05 -13.12 -2.71
N TRP A 4 11.76 -12.63 -3.92
CA TRP A 4 11.11 -11.35 -4.14
C TRP A 4 9.58 -11.45 -4.04
N LYS A 5 9.01 -10.56 -3.22
CA LYS A 5 7.58 -10.36 -3.01
C LYS A 5 7.14 -9.10 -3.78
N TYR A 6 6.04 -9.19 -4.52
CA TYR A 6 5.51 -8.08 -5.32
C TYR A 6 4.08 -7.80 -4.87
N ILE A 7 3.82 -6.56 -4.48
CA ILE A 7 2.53 -6.12 -3.97
C ILE A 7 1.99 -5.08 -4.94
N GLY A 8 0.85 -5.38 -5.54
CA GLY A 8 0.11 -4.45 -6.38
C GLY A 8 -0.92 -3.70 -5.55
N TRP A 9 -0.80 -2.38 -5.50
CA TRP A 9 -1.80 -1.49 -4.91
C TRP A 9 -2.57 -0.74 -6.00
N PRO A 10 -3.91 -0.63 -5.87
CA PRO A 10 -4.71 0.14 -6.80
C PRO A 10 -4.57 1.64 -6.50
N GLY A 11 -4.35 2.44 -7.54
CA GLY A 11 -4.33 3.91 -7.45
C GLY A 11 -3.02 4.57 -7.04
N GLU A 12 -3.16 5.86 -6.71
CA GLU A 12 -2.09 6.77 -6.33
C GLU A 12 -2.02 6.91 -4.81
N ILE A 13 -0.89 6.51 -4.23
CA ILE A 13 -0.73 6.31 -2.79
C ILE A 13 0.58 6.94 -2.35
N PHE A 14 0.54 7.66 -1.23
CA PHE A 14 1.70 8.29 -0.63
C PHE A 14 2.81 7.29 -0.31
N VAL A 15 4.05 7.70 -0.55
CA VAL A 15 5.24 6.83 -0.51
C VAL A 15 5.52 6.31 0.89
N GLU A 16 5.12 7.05 1.91
CA GLU A 16 5.25 6.75 3.34
C GLU A 16 4.67 5.38 3.65
N TYR A 17 3.49 5.06 3.11
CA TYR A 17 2.85 3.76 3.31
C TYR A 17 3.67 2.61 2.72
N ALA A 18 4.27 2.81 1.54
CA ALA A 18 5.14 1.82 0.93
C ALA A 18 6.45 1.65 1.73
N LEU A 19 7.00 2.74 2.28
CA LEU A 19 8.19 2.73 3.13
C LEU A 19 7.94 1.99 4.45
N GLN A 20 6.74 2.13 5.04
CA GLN A 20 6.36 1.38 6.23
C GLN A 20 6.46 -0.13 6.00
N ILE A 21 5.97 -0.64 4.85
CA ILE A 21 6.11 -2.06 4.52
C ILE A 21 7.57 -2.45 4.29
N LYS A 22 8.30 -1.65 3.49
CA LYS A 22 9.71 -1.92 3.17
C LYS A 22 10.62 -1.93 4.40
N SER A 23 10.28 -1.17 5.45
CA SER A 23 11.02 -1.20 6.72
C SER A 23 10.90 -2.51 7.49
N LYS A 24 9.85 -3.30 7.23
CA LYS A 24 9.54 -4.55 7.95
C LYS A 24 9.69 -5.80 7.09
N VAL A 25 9.73 -5.67 5.76
CA VAL A 25 9.71 -6.79 4.82
C VAL A 25 10.85 -6.66 3.83
N SER A 26 11.79 -7.60 3.87
CA SER A 26 12.89 -7.66 2.91
C SER A 26 12.41 -8.14 1.53
N ASN A 27 13.14 -7.76 0.48
CA ASN A 27 12.91 -8.19 -0.90
C ASN A 27 11.49 -7.90 -1.41
N VAL A 28 10.91 -6.77 -1.01
CA VAL A 28 9.54 -6.39 -1.37
C VAL A 28 9.53 -5.23 -2.37
N PHE A 29 8.72 -5.38 -3.42
CA PHE A 29 8.38 -4.31 -4.35
C PHE A 29 6.91 -3.93 -4.17
N ILE A 30 6.68 -2.63 -3.97
CA ILE A 30 5.33 -2.04 -3.96
C ILE A 30 5.13 -1.39 -5.32
N ILE A 31 4.05 -1.78 -6.01
CA ILE A 31 3.70 -1.34 -7.35
C ILE A 31 2.34 -0.65 -7.25
N SER A 32 2.32 0.67 -7.41
CA SER A 32 1.08 1.46 -7.48
C SER A 32 0.40 1.32 -8.85
N LEU A 33 -0.84 1.79 -8.96
CA LEU A 33 -1.65 1.72 -10.20
C LEU A 33 -1.76 0.29 -10.77
N ALA A 34 -1.76 -0.71 -9.90
CA ALA A 34 -1.91 -2.10 -10.27
C ALA A 34 -3.37 -2.55 -10.11
N ASN A 35 -3.83 -3.41 -11.03
CA ASN A 35 -5.17 -4.04 -10.99
C ASN A 35 -6.35 -3.05 -11.04
N GLY A 36 -6.16 -1.87 -11.63
CA GLY A 36 -7.19 -0.85 -11.81
C GLY A 36 -6.77 0.50 -11.24
N GLU A 37 -7.67 1.48 -11.36
CA GLU A 37 -7.53 2.76 -10.68
C GLU A 37 -8.37 2.78 -9.39
N LEU A 38 -7.77 3.28 -8.31
CA LEU A 38 -8.49 3.78 -7.15
C LEU A 38 -8.65 5.28 -7.40
N GLN A 39 -9.88 5.76 -7.60
CA GLN A 39 -10.11 7.18 -7.93
C GLN A 39 -9.71 8.08 -6.75
N GLY A 40 -8.86 9.07 -7.02
CA GLY A 40 -8.28 9.94 -6.01
C GLY A 40 -7.03 9.35 -5.35
N TYR A 41 -6.61 9.97 -4.24
CA TYR A 41 -5.34 9.66 -3.58
C TYR A 41 -5.55 9.01 -2.21
N LEU A 42 -4.64 8.12 -1.81
CA LEU A 42 -4.44 7.82 -0.39
C LEU A 42 -3.30 8.68 0.14
N VAL A 43 -3.67 9.69 0.92
CA VAL A 43 -2.75 10.64 1.54
C VAL A 43 -2.48 10.28 3.00
N THR A 44 -1.42 10.83 3.58
CA THR A 44 -1.19 10.78 5.03
C THR A 44 -2.14 11.71 5.76
N ASP A 45 -2.38 11.46 7.05
CA ASP A 45 -3.15 12.35 7.93
C ASP A 45 -2.54 13.77 8.01
N GLU A 46 -1.21 13.86 7.93
CA GLU A 46 -0.49 15.13 7.82
C GLU A 46 -0.82 15.86 6.52
N ALA A 47 -0.64 15.20 5.36
CA ALA A 47 -0.93 15.79 4.05
C ALA A 47 -2.42 16.17 3.90
N PHE A 48 -3.32 15.39 4.50
CA PHE A 48 -4.74 15.71 4.55
C PHE A 48 -5.01 17.04 5.25
N ARG A 49 -4.35 17.29 6.40
CA ARG A 49 -4.47 18.57 7.13
C ARG A 49 -3.82 19.74 6.39
N GLU A 50 -2.76 19.49 5.63
CA GLU A 50 -2.10 20.51 4.82
C GLU A 50 -2.94 20.95 3.61
N GLY A 51 -3.80 20.07 3.09
CA GLY A 51 -4.73 20.41 2.03
C GLY A 51 -4.09 20.62 0.66
N GLY A 52 -2.98 19.94 0.37
CA GLY A 52 -2.34 19.94 -0.95
C GLY A 52 -3.23 19.40 -2.07
N TYR A 53 -2.69 19.29 -3.29
CA TYR A 53 -3.46 18.81 -4.46
C TYR A 53 -4.00 17.40 -4.25
N GLU A 54 -3.15 16.49 -3.78
CA GLU A 54 -3.49 15.09 -3.54
C GLU A 54 -4.54 14.96 -2.42
N ALA A 55 -4.40 15.77 -1.36
CA ALA A 55 -5.37 15.82 -0.26
C ALA A 55 -6.71 16.42 -0.69
N SER A 56 -6.70 17.42 -1.57
CA SER A 56 -7.93 18.03 -2.11
C SER A 56 -8.65 17.11 -3.08
N ASN A 57 -7.93 16.19 -3.71
CA ASN A 57 -8.47 15.20 -4.66
C ASN A 57 -8.55 13.78 -4.06
N THR A 58 -8.45 13.65 -2.74
CA THR A 58 -8.73 12.36 -2.09
C THR A 58 -10.23 12.13 -2.00
N LEU A 59 -10.66 10.91 -2.29
CA LEU A 59 -12.03 10.45 -2.05
C LEU A 59 -12.14 9.62 -0.77
N PHE A 60 -11.04 9.51 -0.01
CA PHE A 60 -10.90 8.58 1.09
C PHE A 60 -10.65 9.29 2.41
N ASP A 61 -11.05 8.61 3.49
CA ASP A 61 -10.67 9.02 4.83
C ASP A 61 -9.14 8.92 5.01
N PRO A 62 -8.49 9.84 5.74
CA PRO A 62 -7.04 9.83 5.96
C PRO A 62 -6.51 8.50 6.52
N GLN A 63 -7.33 7.75 7.26
CA GLN A 63 -6.96 6.44 7.81
C GLN A 63 -6.97 5.30 6.78
N SER A 64 -7.40 5.57 5.54
CA SER A 64 -7.53 4.53 4.51
C SER A 64 -6.17 3.98 4.08
N GLY A 65 -5.11 4.80 4.13
CA GLY A 65 -3.75 4.34 3.87
C GLY A 65 -3.24 3.34 4.91
N ASP A 66 -3.53 3.58 6.20
CA ASP A 66 -3.17 2.64 7.27
C ASP A 66 -3.87 1.29 7.09
N ARG A 67 -5.15 1.31 6.71
CA ARG A 67 -5.92 0.08 6.42
C ARG A 67 -5.29 -0.70 5.26
N LEU A 68 -4.80 -0.02 4.22
CA LEU A 68 -4.12 -0.66 3.10
C LEU A 68 -2.82 -1.33 3.54
N VAL A 69 -2.04 -0.67 4.39
CA VAL A 69 -0.80 -1.23 4.98
C VAL A 69 -1.11 -2.46 5.84
N ASP A 70 -2.10 -2.37 6.73
CA ASP A 70 -2.50 -3.47 7.60
C ASP A 70 -2.96 -4.70 6.81
N HIS A 71 -3.82 -4.51 5.82
CA HIS A 71 -4.24 -5.61 4.95
C HIS A 71 -3.09 -6.19 4.14
N THR A 72 -2.13 -5.37 3.73
CA THR A 72 -0.94 -5.84 3.05
C THR A 72 -0.13 -6.79 3.95
N PHE A 73 0.07 -6.44 5.23
CA PHE A 73 0.73 -7.34 6.18
C PHE A 73 -0.03 -8.64 6.41
N GLN A 74 -1.36 -8.57 6.50
CA GLN A 74 -2.20 -9.77 6.65
C GLN A 74 -2.07 -10.72 5.46
N LEU A 75 -2.02 -10.19 4.23
CA LEU A 75 -1.84 -11.00 3.03
C LEU A 75 -0.44 -11.63 2.98
N LEU A 76 0.60 -10.88 3.33
CA LEU A 76 1.96 -11.40 3.40
C LEU A 76 2.09 -12.54 4.42
N ALA A 77 1.50 -12.40 5.61
CA ALA A 77 1.50 -13.44 6.63
C ALA A 77 0.77 -14.72 6.18
N LYS A 78 -0.33 -14.58 5.42
CA LYS A 78 -1.04 -15.72 4.84
C LYS A 78 -0.21 -16.44 3.78
N GLN A 79 0.56 -15.73 2.96
CA GLN A 79 1.44 -16.35 1.97
C GLN A 79 2.57 -17.15 2.63
N ASP A 80 3.14 -16.65 3.72
CA ASP A 80 4.20 -17.34 4.45
C ASP A 80 3.69 -18.64 5.12
N CYS A 81 2.37 -18.78 5.35
CA CYS A 81 1.76 -19.98 5.92
C CYS A 81 1.26 -21.00 4.89
N GLN A 82 1.18 -20.67 3.60
CA GLN A 82 0.72 -21.62 2.59
C GLN A 82 1.84 -22.60 2.21
N PRO A 83 1.64 -23.94 2.31
CA PRO A 83 2.63 -24.89 1.85
C PRO A 83 2.88 -24.64 0.36
N THR A 84 4.14 -24.45 0.00
CA THR A 84 4.57 -24.17 -1.37
C THR A 84 4.04 -25.27 -2.27
N ARG A 85 3.00 -24.97 -3.07
CA ARG A 85 2.54 -25.90 -4.13
C ARG A 85 3.68 -26.00 -5.13
N ARG A 86 4.43 -27.10 -5.06
CA ARG A 86 5.38 -27.53 -6.10
C ARG A 86 4.61 -28.02 -7.32
#